data_AF-A0A7S1RAK8-F1
#
_entry.id   AF-A0A7S1RAK8-F1
#
_cell.length_a   1.000
_cell.length_b   1.000
_cell.length_c   1.000
_cell.angle_alpha   90.00
_cell.angle_beta   90.00
_cell.angle_gamma   90.00
#
_symmetry.space_group_name_H-M   'P 1'
#
loop_
_entity.id
_entity.type
_entity.pdbx_description
1 polymer ?
#
loop_
_entity_poly.entity_id
_entity_poly.type
_entity_poly.pdbx_seq_one_letter_code
_entity_poly.pdbx_strand_id
1 'polypeptide(L)'
;KPIDIWSVGCIFAEMLKRKPLFPGRNTQHQLQLVVGCLGAPERAALRRIPNEKCRRFIESLPASRGRPLGELAPGASAEALDMLDRALRVSPERRAGVAEALEHAYLAQLHCPEDEPVRAPLDVADFEFERRRVDVPALREEIFQEALRFHPQRRGQYLLEQERGGYDVKAYRLLAPGESQYTSDEEAG
;
A
#
# COMPACT_ATOMS: atom_id res chain seq x y z
N LYS A 1 -5.79 5.11 -5.18
CA LYS A 1 -4.50 4.58 -4.67
C LYS A 1 -3.90 5.49 -3.57
N PRO A 2 -4.65 5.87 -2.52
CA PRO A 2 -4.15 6.80 -1.49
C PRO A 2 -3.18 6.16 -0.48
N ILE A 3 -3.05 4.83 -0.49
CA ILE A 3 -2.16 4.09 0.41
C ILE A 3 -0.69 4.42 0.10
N ASP A 4 -0.30 4.35 -1.17
CA ASP A 4 1.09 4.57 -1.58
C ASP A 4 1.55 6.01 -1.30
N ILE A 5 0.66 6.99 -1.47
CA ILE A 5 0.93 8.41 -1.18
C ILE A 5 1.32 8.63 0.29
N TRP A 6 0.76 7.86 1.22
CA TRP A 6 1.18 7.93 2.62
C TRP A 6 2.64 7.48 2.79
N SER A 7 3.01 6.37 2.16
CA SER A 7 4.39 5.86 2.18
C SER A 7 5.35 6.85 1.53
N VAL A 8 4.98 7.45 0.40
CA VAL A 8 5.72 8.54 -0.24
C VAL A 8 5.89 9.72 0.71
N GLY A 9 4.84 10.14 1.41
CA GLY A 9 4.92 11.20 2.42
C GLY A 9 5.90 10.86 3.56
N CYS A 10 5.93 9.61 4.02
CA CYS A 10 6.87 9.17 5.05
C CYS A 10 8.32 9.20 4.55
N ILE A 11 8.58 8.71 3.33
CA ILE A 11 9.89 8.76 2.69
C ILE A 11 10.32 10.21 2.47
N PHE A 12 9.41 11.06 1.99
CA PHE A 12 9.70 12.46 1.75
C PHE A 12 10.07 13.20 3.04
N ALA A 13 9.29 13.02 4.11
CA ALA A 13 9.65 13.54 5.42
C ALA A 13 11.01 13.03 5.90
N GLU A 14 11.30 11.74 5.70
CA GLU A 14 12.59 11.14 6.07
C GLU A 14 13.75 11.74 5.29
N MET A 15 13.59 12.04 3.99
CA MET A 15 14.60 12.73 3.19
C MET A 15 14.87 14.15 3.74
N LEU A 16 13.82 14.87 4.12
CA LEU A 16 13.93 16.23 4.66
C LEU A 16 14.61 16.25 6.05
N LYS A 17 14.26 15.32 6.95
CA LYS A 17 14.76 15.30 8.34
C LYS A 17 15.97 14.36 8.57
N ARG A 18 16.36 13.58 7.57
CA ARG A 18 17.43 12.55 7.59
C ARG A 18 17.24 11.45 8.65
N LYS A 19 16.00 11.21 9.09
CA LYS A 19 15.63 10.20 10.10
C LYS A 19 14.20 9.70 9.83
N PRO A 20 13.85 8.45 10.16
CA PRO A 20 12.50 7.94 9.98
C PRO A 20 11.43 8.83 10.62
N LEU A 21 10.33 9.07 9.92
CA LEU A 21 9.24 9.90 10.45
C LEU A 21 8.53 9.21 11.63
N PHE A 22 8.20 7.93 11.47
CA PHE A 22 7.47 7.12 12.45
C PHE A 22 8.21 5.81 12.75
N PRO A 23 9.25 5.83 13.61
CA PRO A 23 9.99 4.63 14.00
C PRO A 23 9.24 3.83 15.09
N GLY A 24 8.07 3.27 14.74
CA GLY A 24 7.29 2.44 15.64
C GLY A 24 8.00 1.12 15.95
N ARG A 25 7.78 0.61 17.17
CA ARG A 25 8.36 -0.66 17.65
C ARG A 25 7.34 -1.80 17.63
N ASN A 26 6.07 -1.44 17.59
CA ASN A 26 4.91 -2.31 17.52
C ASN A 26 3.71 -1.47 17.02
N THR A 27 2.59 -2.13 16.75
CA THR A 27 1.39 -1.49 16.18
C THR A 27 0.85 -0.34 17.03
N GLN A 28 0.81 -0.50 18.35
CA GLN A 28 0.32 0.55 19.26
C GLN A 28 1.25 1.76 19.28
N HIS A 29 2.56 1.54 19.36
CA HIS A 29 3.55 2.61 19.31
C HIS A 29 3.52 3.34 17.97
N GLN A 30 3.34 2.62 16.85
CA GLN A 30 3.18 3.24 15.54
C GLN A 30 1.97 4.19 15.49
N LEU A 31 0.82 3.76 15.99
CA LEU A 31 -0.38 4.59 16.07
C LEU A 31 -0.18 5.82 16.97
N GLN A 32 0.49 5.65 18.11
CA GLN A 32 0.84 6.75 19.01
C GLN A 32 1.70 7.80 18.32
N LEU A 33 2.73 7.38 17.57
CA LEU A 33 3.61 8.29 16.83
C LEU A 33 2.84 9.06 15.76
N VAL A 34 1.97 8.38 15.01
CA VAL A 34 1.14 9.01 13.97
C VAL A 34 0.20 10.05 14.58
N VAL A 35 -0.55 9.68 15.63
CA VAL A 35 -1.50 10.58 16.32
C VAL A 35 -0.78 11.73 17.02
N GLY A 36 0.37 11.47 17.63
CA GLY A 36 1.19 12.51 18.25
C GLY A 36 1.73 13.53 17.23
N CYS A 37 1.98 13.08 16.00
CA CYS A 37 2.53 13.92 14.94
C CYS A 37 1.45 14.69 14.16
N LEU A 38 0.39 14.01 13.71
CA LEU A 38 -0.65 14.59 12.84
C LEU A 38 -1.90 15.04 13.60
N GLY A 39 -1.99 14.69 14.88
CA GLY A 39 -3.16 14.93 15.70
C GLY A 39 -4.12 13.75 15.74
N ALA A 40 -5.08 13.83 16.66
CA ALA A 40 -6.14 12.85 16.79
C ALA A 40 -7.04 12.88 15.53
N PRO A 41 -7.39 11.72 14.94
CA PRO A 41 -8.29 11.68 13.81
C PRO A 41 -9.68 12.22 14.19
N GLU A 42 -10.37 12.83 13.23
CA GLU A 42 -11.75 13.27 13.44
C GLU A 42 -12.67 12.08 13.79
N ARG A 43 -13.70 12.32 14.60
CA ARG A 43 -14.68 11.28 14.98
C ARG A 43 -15.30 10.56 13.77
N ALA A 44 -15.50 11.27 12.66
CA ALA A 44 -16.02 10.66 11.44
C ALA A 44 -15.04 9.64 10.82
N ALA A 45 -13.73 9.93 10.85
CA ALA A 45 -12.69 9.02 10.39
C ALA A 45 -12.55 7.81 11.32
N LEU A 46 -12.62 8.01 12.64
CA LEU A 46 -12.56 6.91 13.62
C LEU A 46 -13.69 5.89 13.45
N ARG A 47 -14.91 6.36 13.13
CA ARG A 47 -16.06 5.48 12.88
C ARG A 47 -15.89 4.57 11.66
N ARG A 48 -15.03 4.95 10.71
CA ARG A 48 -14.74 4.13 9.51
C ARG A 48 -13.76 2.98 9.79
N ILE A 49 -13.08 2.98 10.94
CA ILE A 49 -12.16 1.91 11.32
C ILE A 49 -12.98 0.67 11.73
N PRO A 50 -12.93 -0.46 10.99
CA PRO A 50 -13.75 -1.63 11.29
C PRO A 50 -13.29 -2.35 12.57
N ASN A 51 -11.99 -2.29 12.88
CA ASN A 51 -11.43 -2.92 14.06
C ASN A 51 -11.72 -2.09 15.32
N GLU A 52 -12.61 -2.62 16.18
CA GLU A 52 -13.05 -1.94 17.40
C GLU A 52 -11.93 -1.75 18.43
N LYS A 53 -11.03 -2.75 18.58
CA LYS A 53 -9.87 -2.64 19.50
C LYS A 53 -8.95 -1.50 19.08
N CYS A 54 -8.69 -1.37 17.78
CA CYS A 54 -7.90 -0.27 17.21
C CYS A 54 -8.57 1.08 17.45
N ARG A 55 -9.89 1.18 17.22
CA ARG A 55 -10.67 2.40 17.46
C ARG A 55 -10.59 2.85 18.93
N ARG A 56 -10.88 1.94 19.86
CA ARG A 56 -10.82 2.22 21.31
C ARG A 56 -9.42 2.64 21.76
N PHE A 57 -8.37 2.02 21.19
CA PHE A 57 -7.00 2.41 21.48
C PHE A 57 -6.72 3.84 21.05
N ILE A 58 -7.07 4.23 19.82
CA ILE A 58 -6.86 5.60 19.34
C ILE A 58 -7.66 6.61 20.17
N GLU A 59 -8.90 6.29 20.55
CA GLU A 59 -9.73 7.13 21.41
C GLU A 59 -9.17 7.29 22.83
N SER A 60 -8.40 6.31 23.32
CA SER A 60 -7.74 6.37 24.63
C SER A 60 -6.47 7.22 24.64
N LEU A 61 -5.92 7.58 23.48
CA LEU A 61 -4.73 8.41 23.39
C LEU A 61 -5.02 9.85 23.83
N PRO A 62 -4.03 10.57 24.41
CA PRO A 62 -4.18 11.97 24.74
C PRO A 62 -4.63 12.78 23.52
N ALA A 63 -5.55 13.72 23.74
CA ALA A 63 -5.96 14.65 22.70
C ALA A 63 -4.72 15.40 22.18
N SER A 64 -4.44 15.26 20.89
CA SER A 64 -3.30 15.89 20.22
C SER A 64 -3.82 16.70 19.02
N ARG A 65 -3.32 17.92 18.88
CA ARG A 65 -3.51 18.72 17.65
C ARG A 65 -2.46 18.42 16.58
N GLY A 66 -1.53 17.50 16.87
CA GLY A 66 -0.35 17.27 16.05
C GLY A 66 0.71 18.35 16.29
N ARG A 67 1.80 18.23 15.53
CA ARG A 67 2.88 19.22 15.49
C ARG A 67 2.89 19.89 14.11
N PRO A 68 3.20 21.19 14.02
CA PRO A 68 3.43 21.83 12.75
C PRO A 68 4.51 21.08 11.95
N LEU A 69 4.26 20.81 10.66
CA LEU A 69 5.22 20.06 9.84
C LEU A 69 6.58 20.77 9.73
N GLY A 70 6.61 22.10 9.83
CA GLY A 70 7.85 22.88 9.86
C GLY A 70 8.76 22.55 11.05
N GLU A 71 8.22 22.11 12.18
CA GLU A 71 9.02 21.61 13.31
C GLU A 71 9.60 20.22 13.05
N LEU A 72 8.95 19.42 12.18
CA LEU A 72 9.41 18.07 11.84
C LEU A 72 10.56 18.09 10.83
N ALA A 73 10.57 19.09 9.95
CA ALA A 73 11.58 19.28 8.92
C ALA A 73 12.11 20.73 8.95
N PRO A 74 12.95 21.08 9.93
CA PRO A 74 13.55 22.41 10.01
C PRO A 74 14.36 22.70 8.74
N GLY A 75 14.04 23.81 8.06
CA GLY A 75 14.70 24.22 6.81
C GLY A 75 14.05 23.71 5.52
N ALA A 76 12.94 22.97 5.60
CA ALA A 76 12.12 22.67 4.43
C ALA A 76 11.44 23.94 3.88
N SER A 77 11.29 24.02 2.55
CA SER A 77 10.56 25.13 1.91
C SER A 77 9.06 25.03 2.20
N ALA A 78 8.33 26.13 2.02
CA ALA A 78 6.88 26.15 2.21
C ALA A 78 6.17 25.15 1.28
N GLU A 79 6.64 25.01 0.05
CA GLU A 79 6.13 24.08 -0.95
C GLU A 79 6.40 22.63 -0.55
N ALA A 80 7.57 22.33 0.02
CA ALA A 80 7.88 21.00 0.53
C ALA A 80 6.96 20.61 1.70
N LEU A 81 6.70 21.56 2.60
CA LEU A 81 5.81 21.36 3.73
C LEU A 81 4.35 21.19 3.30
N ASP A 82 3.88 21.95 2.31
CA ASP A 82 2.52 21.81 1.75
C ASP A 82 2.33 20.45 1.07
N MET A 83 3.30 20.03 0.25
CA MET A 83 3.28 18.70 -0.38
C MET A 83 3.23 17.59 0.68
N LEU A 84 4.00 17.74 1.76
CA LEU A 84 4.01 16.78 2.86
C LEU A 84 2.66 16.72 3.60
N ASP A 85 2.02 17.87 3.84
CA ASP A 85 0.70 17.97 4.47
C ASP A 85 -0.40 17.28 3.64
N ARG A 86 -0.32 17.43 2.31
CA ARG A 86 -1.24 16.78 1.36
C ARG A 86 -1.04 15.27 1.29
N ALA A 87 0.19 14.79 1.46
CA ALA A 87 0.50 13.36 1.46
C ALA A 87 0.14 12.67 2.79
N LEU A 88 0.43 13.34 3.92
CA LEU A 88 0.27 12.80 5.28
C LEU A 88 -1.08 13.15 5.92
N ARG A 89 -2.18 12.95 5.20
CA ARG A 89 -3.53 13.02 5.80
C ARG A 89 -3.93 11.66 6.38
N VAL A 90 -4.46 11.64 7.61
CA VAL A 90 -4.94 10.39 8.23
C VAL A 90 -6.03 9.75 7.37
N SER A 91 -7.05 10.52 7.00
CA SER A 91 -8.11 10.13 6.08
C SER A 91 -7.55 9.86 4.67
N PRO A 92 -7.64 8.62 4.15
CA PRO A 92 -7.16 8.29 2.80
C PRO A 92 -7.84 9.10 1.70
N GLU A 93 -9.13 9.39 1.85
CA GLU A 93 -9.94 10.19 0.92
C GLU A 93 -9.54 11.68 0.84
N ARG A 94 -8.73 12.15 1.80
CA ARG A 94 -8.25 13.54 1.83
C ARG A 94 -6.79 13.67 1.36
N ARG A 95 -6.12 12.56 1.06
CA ARG A 95 -4.76 12.58 0.53
C ARG A 95 -4.80 12.97 -0.93
N ALA A 96 -3.81 13.74 -1.38
CA ALA A 96 -3.64 14.06 -2.79
C ALA A 96 -3.52 12.79 -3.64
N GLY A 97 -4.07 12.83 -4.85
CA GLY A 97 -3.79 11.83 -5.87
C GLY A 97 -2.33 11.88 -6.33
N VAL A 98 -1.85 10.81 -6.98
CA VAL A 98 -0.48 10.80 -7.56
C VAL A 98 -0.33 11.87 -8.64
N ALA A 99 -1.32 12.02 -9.52
CA ALA A 99 -1.31 13.06 -10.56
C ALA A 99 -1.28 14.47 -9.95
N GLU A 100 -2.15 14.73 -8.97
CA GLU A 100 -2.18 16.01 -8.25
C GLU A 100 -0.85 16.31 -7.52
N ALA A 101 -0.16 15.27 -7.04
CA ALA A 101 1.14 15.43 -6.40
C ALA A 101 2.26 15.76 -7.41
N LEU A 102 2.20 15.22 -8.63
CA LEU A 102 3.15 15.54 -9.72
C LEU A 102 2.99 16.98 -10.21
N GLU A 103 1.75 17.47 -10.30
CA GLU A 103 1.44 18.86 -10.66
C GLU A 103 1.78 19.88 -9.55
N HIS A 104 2.23 19.42 -8.38
CA HIS A 104 2.47 20.28 -7.22
C HIS A 104 3.64 21.25 -7.45
N ALA A 105 3.52 22.48 -6.94
CA ALA A 105 4.54 23.54 -7.10
C ALA A 105 5.96 23.11 -6.67
N TYR A 106 6.07 22.24 -5.67
CA TYR A 106 7.35 21.67 -5.23
C TYR A 106 8.08 20.88 -6.33
N LEU A 107 7.33 20.21 -7.20
CA LEU A 107 7.87 19.40 -8.31
C LEU A 107 7.84 20.15 -9.65
N ALA A 108 7.45 21.42 -9.69
CA ALA A 108 7.23 22.18 -10.93
C ALA A 108 8.45 22.21 -11.88
N GLN A 109 9.67 22.13 -11.34
CA GLN A 109 10.90 22.09 -12.16
C GLN A 109 11.16 20.71 -12.80
N LEU A 110 10.56 19.66 -12.26
CA LEU A 110 10.72 18.28 -12.71
C LEU A 110 9.49 17.77 -13.47
N HIS A 111 8.33 18.38 -13.23
CA HIS A 111 7.08 17.96 -13.84
C HIS A 111 7.12 18.13 -15.35
N CYS A 112 6.93 17.02 -16.07
CA CYS A 112 6.96 16.96 -17.53
C CYS A 112 5.89 15.97 -18.00
N PRO A 113 4.67 16.42 -18.33
CA PRO A 113 3.58 15.54 -18.74
C PRO A 113 3.93 14.60 -19.91
N GLU A 114 4.80 15.05 -20.82
CA GLU A 114 5.24 14.27 -21.98
C GLU A 114 6.22 13.12 -21.60
N ASP A 115 6.88 13.22 -20.44
CA ASP A 115 7.79 12.19 -19.89
C ASP A 115 7.18 11.47 -18.67
N GLU A 116 5.87 11.64 -18.45
CA GLU A 116 5.11 11.01 -17.37
C GLU A 116 4.00 10.11 -17.94
N PRO A 117 4.35 8.99 -18.62
CA PRO A 117 3.37 8.15 -19.28
C PRO A 117 2.41 7.49 -18.30
N VAL A 118 1.12 7.53 -18.61
CA VAL A 118 0.08 6.85 -17.84
C VAL A 118 -0.25 5.48 -18.43
N ARG A 119 -0.47 4.50 -17.55
CA ARG A 119 -0.99 3.19 -17.93
C ARG A 119 -2.51 3.17 -17.76
N ALA A 120 -3.23 2.54 -18.70
CA ALA A 120 -4.64 2.21 -18.52
C ALA A 120 -4.86 1.41 -17.22
N PRO A 121 -5.98 1.59 -16.51
CA PRO A 121 -6.33 0.76 -15.37
C PRO A 121 -6.23 -0.73 -15.72
N LEU A 122 -5.62 -1.51 -14.82
CA LEU A 122 -5.61 -2.97 -14.94
C LEU A 122 -7.02 -3.51 -14.73
N ASP A 123 -7.37 -4.60 -15.43
CA ASP A 123 -8.61 -5.29 -15.15
C ASP A 123 -8.49 -6.01 -13.80
N VAL A 124 -9.55 -5.98 -12.99
CA VAL A 124 -9.60 -6.75 -11.75
C VAL A 124 -9.51 -8.25 -12.03
N ALA A 125 -9.97 -8.70 -13.20
CA ALA A 125 -9.82 -10.07 -13.66
C ALA A 125 -8.35 -10.47 -13.82
N ASP A 126 -7.44 -9.53 -14.13
CA ASP A 126 -6.00 -9.82 -14.21
C ASP A 126 -5.42 -10.24 -12.86
N PHE A 127 -6.07 -9.89 -11.74
CA PHE A 127 -5.68 -10.26 -10.38
C PHE A 127 -6.47 -11.46 -9.82
N GLU A 128 -7.29 -12.14 -10.65
CA GLU A 128 -8.06 -13.29 -10.19
C GLU A 128 -7.16 -14.42 -9.66
N PHE A 129 -5.97 -14.58 -10.23
CA PHE A 129 -5.00 -15.60 -9.80
C PHE A 129 -4.60 -15.45 -8.32
N GLU A 130 -4.44 -14.22 -7.80
CA GLU A 130 -4.13 -13.97 -6.38
C GLU A 130 -5.30 -14.34 -5.45
N ARG A 131 -6.51 -14.38 -6.00
CA ARG A 131 -7.71 -14.76 -5.27
C ARG A 131 -7.93 -16.26 -5.27
N ARG A 132 -7.08 -17.07 -5.89
CA ARG A 132 -7.23 -18.53 -5.88
C ARG A 132 -6.49 -19.13 -4.70
N ARG A 133 -7.16 -20.00 -3.95
CA ARG A 133 -6.52 -20.75 -2.88
C ARG A 133 -5.73 -21.92 -3.48
N VAL A 134 -4.53 -21.63 -3.97
CA VAL A 134 -3.62 -22.62 -4.56
C VAL A 134 -2.75 -23.27 -3.50
N ASP A 135 -2.34 -24.51 -3.73
CA ASP A 135 -1.30 -25.18 -2.94
C ASP A 135 0.11 -24.85 -3.48
N VAL A 136 1.16 -25.25 -2.75
CA VAL A 136 2.54 -24.98 -3.17
C VAL A 136 2.88 -25.58 -4.54
N PRO A 137 2.49 -26.84 -4.87
CA PRO A 137 2.68 -27.38 -6.22
C PRO A 137 2.02 -26.51 -7.30
N ALA A 138 0.77 -26.08 -7.11
CA ALA A 138 0.07 -25.24 -8.07
C ALA A 138 0.68 -23.85 -8.19
N LEU A 139 1.16 -23.26 -7.10
CA LEU A 139 1.86 -21.97 -7.17
C LEU A 139 3.17 -22.09 -7.96
N ARG A 140 3.94 -23.18 -7.77
CA ARG A 140 5.16 -23.44 -8.55
C ARG A 140 4.85 -23.56 -10.04
N GLU A 141 3.74 -24.22 -10.35
CA GLU A 141 3.25 -24.40 -11.71
C GLU A 141 2.88 -23.06 -12.35
N GLU A 142 2.07 -22.22 -11.69
CA GLU A 142 1.72 -20.88 -12.19
C GLU A 142 2.94 -20.01 -12.45
N ILE A 143 3.92 -20.00 -11.52
CA ILE A 143 5.18 -19.27 -11.69
C ILE A 143 5.95 -19.78 -12.91
N PHE A 144 6.00 -21.10 -13.11
CA PHE A 144 6.70 -21.70 -14.23
C PHE A 144 6.00 -21.38 -15.57
N GLN A 145 4.67 -21.44 -15.61
CA GLN A 145 3.90 -21.03 -16.79
C GLN A 145 4.10 -19.56 -17.15
N GLU A 146 4.18 -18.67 -16.15
CA GLU A 146 4.49 -17.26 -16.38
C GLU A 146 5.89 -17.10 -16.96
N ALA A 147 6.90 -17.78 -16.41
CA ALA A 147 8.27 -17.77 -16.94
C ALA A 147 8.32 -18.26 -18.40
N LEU A 148 7.53 -19.29 -18.75
CA LEU A 148 7.47 -19.81 -20.12
C LEU A 148 6.91 -18.81 -21.14
N ARG A 149 6.12 -17.81 -20.73
CA ARG A 149 5.67 -16.73 -21.63
C ARG A 149 6.85 -15.94 -22.20
N PHE A 150 7.95 -15.85 -21.45
CA PHE A 150 9.21 -15.23 -21.87
C PHE A 150 10.15 -16.21 -22.60
N HIS A 151 9.80 -17.50 -22.70
CA HIS A 151 10.61 -18.55 -23.33
C HIS A 151 9.79 -19.37 -24.35
N PRO A 152 9.41 -18.78 -25.50
CA PRO A 152 8.48 -19.39 -26.46
C PRO A 152 8.94 -20.74 -27.01
N GLN A 153 10.26 -20.96 -27.12
CA GLN A 153 10.84 -22.23 -27.58
C GLN A 153 10.56 -23.40 -26.63
N ARG A 154 10.51 -23.15 -25.32
CA ARG A 154 10.27 -24.18 -24.29
C ARG A 154 8.78 -24.35 -23.99
N ARG A 155 7.99 -23.30 -24.22
CA ARG A 155 6.55 -23.28 -23.96
C ARG A 155 5.79 -24.36 -24.75
N GLY A 156 6.10 -24.53 -26.04
CA GLY A 156 5.43 -25.52 -26.88
C GLY A 156 5.63 -26.95 -26.40
N GLN A 157 6.87 -27.32 -26.07
CA GLN A 157 7.19 -28.65 -25.54
C GLN A 157 6.52 -28.90 -24.19
N TYR A 158 6.54 -27.89 -23.31
CA TYR A 158 5.96 -28.01 -21.99
C TYR A 158 4.44 -28.18 -21.99
N LEU A 159 3.72 -27.42 -22.84
CA LEU A 159 2.26 -27.53 -22.93
C LEU A 159 1.82 -28.94 -23.38
N LEU A 160 2.57 -29.57 -24.29
CA LEU A 160 2.33 -30.95 -24.73
C LEU A 160 2.55 -31.98 -23.62
N GLU A 161 3.51 -31.74 -22.72
CA GLU A 161 3.75 -32.58 -21.54
C GLU A 161 2.66 -32.38 -20.47
N GLN A 162 2.19 -31.14 -20.30
CA GLN A 162 1.13 -30.72 -19.36
C GLN A 162 -0.27 -31.25 -19.71
N GLU A 163 -0.63 -31.29 -21.01
CA GLU A 163 -1.90 -31.89 -21.46
C GLU A 163 -2.06 -33.36 -21.01
N ARG A 164 -0.94 -34.04 -20.72
CA ARG A 164 -0.92 -35.40 -20.19
C ARG A 164 -0.97 -35.46 -18.65
N GLY A 165 -0.61 -34.37 -17.98
CA GLY A 165 -0.51 -34.24 -16.53
C GLY A 165 -1.75 -33.67 -15.82
N GLY A 166 -2.67 -33.05 -16.57
CA GLY A 166 -4.02 -32.70 -16.07
C GLY A 166 -4.08 -31.53 -15.08
N TYR A 167 -3.10 -30.64 -15.05
CA TYR A 167 -3.16 -29.44 -14.21
C TYR A 167 -4.13 -28.40 -14.79
N ASP A 168 -5.11 -27.99 -13.99
CA ASP A 168 -6.03 -26.89 -14.33
C ASP A 168 -6.16 -25.96 -13.12
N VAL A 169 -5.54 -24.78 -13.20
CA VAL A 169 -5.65 -23.75 -12.16
C VAL A 169 -7.10 -23.30 -11.93
N LYS A 170 -8.00 -23.45 -12.92
CA LYS A 170 -9.43 -23.11 -12.77
C LYS A 170 -10.20 -24.09 -11.88
N ALA A 171 -9.63 -25.25 -11.58
CA ALA A 171 -10.19 -26.16 -10.59
C ALA A 171 -10.03 -25.63 -9.15
N TYR A 172 -9.14 -24.66 -8.92
CA TYR A 172 -8.94 -24.07 -7.59
C TYR A 172 -9.99 -23.01 -7.29
N ARG A 173 -10.58 -23.09 -6.09
CA ARG A 173 -11.63 -22.18 -5.63
C ARG A 173 -11.11 -20.76 -5.42
N LEU A 174 -11.94 -19.78 -5.76
CA LEU A 174 -11.75 -18.38 -5.41
C LEU A 174 -12.06 -18.10 -3.93
N LEU A 175 -11.17 -17.33 -3.31
CA LEU A 175 -11.32 -16.73 -1.99
C LEU A 175 -12.45 -15.70 -2.02
N ALA A 176 -13.33 -15.80 -1.02
CA ALA A 176 -14.32 -14.79 -0.74
C ALA A 176 -13.67 -13.49 -0.23
N PRO A 177 -14.33 -12.34 -0.34
CA PRO A 177 -13.84 -11.10 0.26
C PRO A 177 -13.53 -11.28 1.76
N GLY A 178 -12.29 -11.01 2.17
CA GLY A 178 -11.84 -11.18 3.55
C GLY A 178 -11.35 -12.60 3.91
N GLU A 179 -11.43 -13.56 3.00
CA GLU A 179 -10.84 -14.90 3.16
C GLU A 179 -9.33 -14.84 2.84
N SER A 180 -8.50 -15.34 3.75
CA SER A 180 -7.04 -15.42 3.56
C SER A 180 -6.66 -16.84 3.12
N GLN A 181 -5.77 -16.95 2.13
CA GLN A 181 -5.14 -18.24 1.79
C GLN A 181 -4.15 -18.71 2.85
N TYR A 182 -3.61 -17.78 3.64
CA TYR A 182 -2.76 -18.06 4.78
C TYR A 182 -3.66 -18.22 5.99
N THR A 183 -3.71 -19.42 6.57
CA THR A 183 -4.13 -19.54 7.96
C THR A 183 -3.14 -18.70 8.76
N SER A 184 -3.63 -17.74 9.53
CA SER A 184 -2.80 -17.15 10.57
C SER A 184 -2.47 -18.29 11.53
N ASP A 185 -1.33 -18.93 11.35
CA ASP A 185 -0.74 -19.89 12.30
C ASP A 185 -0.28 -19.15 13.58
N GLU A 186 -1.11 -18.22 14.09
CA GLU A 186 -0.93 -17.45 15.32
C GLU A 186 -2.12 -17.64 16.30
N GLU A 187 -3.07 -18.54 16.02
CA GLU A 187 -4.09 -18.96 17.02
C GLU A 187 -3.72 -20.25 17.78
N ALA A 188 -2.49 -20.74 17.64
CA ALA A 188 -1.96 -21.85 18.44
C ALA A 188 -0.62 -21.46 19.08
N GLY A 189 -0.69 -20.76 20.23
CA GLY A 189 0.47 -20.40 21.05
C GLY A 189 0.11 -19.50 22.22
#